data_AF-A0A9D9UCI6-F1
#
_entry.id   AF-A0A9D9UCI6-F1
#
_cell.length_a   1.000
_cell.length_b   1.000
_cell.length_c   1.000
_cell.angle_alpha   90.00
_cell.angle_beta   90.00
_cell.angle_gamma   90.00
#
_symmetry.space_group_name_H-M   'P 1'
#
loop_
_entity.id
_entity.type
_entity.pdbx_description
1 polymer ?
#
loop_
_entity_poly.entity_id
_entity_poly.type
_entity_poly.pdbx_seq_one_letter_code
_entity_poly.pdbx_strand_id
1 'polypeptide(L)'
;MNDTPTSRTTLPGYWFSQNPDKAWGEKFFLTFIPFWFVYNIVVQQMGWLDTGNFWNITQNLLMWLPYCVLLPWFLRRNSGIAWHRSYWFKFNVFMFWWIVLATYFHTEYFFEVLGMRYRFPEVTLYLDSALVGPDEATALGAHMKVPPSMYFNATAFFIVYHTSAVILMRRIRTMTLAWAPLARGLAWAVIVGAVSLFWGWGETAFYFKLAPNDFSNVWYEDLDRMLAYGSYFYALYFIVAFPIVYRLDEAAEGERWSLGRVIIEASCVGML
;
A
#
# COMPACT_ATOMS: atom_id res chain seq x y z
N MET A 1 3.10 -47.39 18.33
CA MET A 1 3.96 -46.38 17.68
C MET A 1 3.51 -45.03 18.19
N ASN A 2 4.29 -44.43 19.09
CA ASN A 2 4.00 -43.11 19.64
C ASN A 2 4.57 -42.06 18.67
N ASP A 3 3.71 -41.43 17.89
CA ASP A 3 4.07 -40.25 17.11
C ASP A 3 4.29 -39.08 18.07
N THR A 4 5.56 -38.84 18.38
CA THR A 4 5.98 -37.63 19.10
C THR A 4 5.85 -36.47 18.11
N PRO A 5 5.12 -35.39 18.41
CA PRO A 5 5.05 -34.24 17.51
C PRO A 5 6.46 -33.65 17.43
N THR A 6 7.05 -33.67 16.24
CA THR A 6 8.26 -32.93 15.97
C THR A 6 7.93 -31.45 16.12
N SER A 7 8.27 -30.88 17.27
CA SER A 7 8.34 -29.44 17.49
C SER A 7 9.17 -28.84 16.36
N ARG A 8 8.50 -28.24 15.36
CA ARG A 8 9.18 -27.43 14.34
C ARG A 8 9.83 -26.28 15.09
N THR A 9 11.15 -26.37 15.26
CA THR A 9 11.95 -25.29 15.81
C THR A 9 11.81 -24.11 14.86
N THR A 10 11.02 -23.11 15.25
CA THR A 10 10.88 -21.88 14.47
C THR A 10 12.19 -21.12 14.58
N LEU A 11 12.96 -21.07 13.49
CA LEU A 11 14.21 -20.34 13.44
C LEU A 11 13.94 -18.85 13.76
N PRO A 12 14.67 -18.23 14.70
CA PRO A 12 14.49 -16.82 15.00
C PRO A 12 14.83 -15.96 13.78
N GLY A 13 14.08 -14.87 13.59
CA GLY A 13 14.32 -13.93 12.49
C GLY A 13 13.93 -14.46 11.11
N TYR A 14 12.70 -14.89 10.88
CA TYR A 14 12.27 -15.28 9.53
C TYR A 14 11.66 -14.11 8.74
N TRP A 15 11.89 -14.09 7.42
CA TRP A 15 11.45 -13.00 6.52
C TRP A 15 9.99 -13.15 6.07
N PHE A 16 9.61 -14.35 5.64
CA PHE A 16 8.27 -14.65 5.11
C PHE A 16 7.39 -15.32 6.15
N SER A 17 6.08 -15.13 6.03
CA SER A 17 5.11 -15.77 6.93
C SER A 17 5.28 -17.30 6.99
N GLN A 18 5.03 -17.88 8.16
CA GLN A 18 4.97 -19.34 8.31
C GLN A 18 3.65 -19.93 7.79
N ASN A 19 2.64 -19.08 7.51
CA ASN A 19 1.46 -19.49 6.76
C ASN A 19 1.80 -19.59 5.26
N PRO A 20 1.72 -20.80 4.65
CA PRO A 20 2.11 -20.99 3.25
C PRO A 20 1.32 -20.14 2.25
N ASP A 21 0.04 -19.83 2.53
CA ASP A 21 -0.80 -18.99 1.68
C ASP A 21 -0.30 -17.54 1.67
N LYS A 22 -0.01 -17.00 2.87
CA LYS A 22 0.55 -15.67 3.03
C LYS A 22 1.96 -15.57 2.47
N ALA A 23 2.84 -16.51 2.81
CA ALA A 23 4.21 -16.53 2.29
C ALA A 23 4.26 -16.58 0.76
N TRP A 24 3.34 -17.32 0.12
CA TRP A 24 3.23 -17.30 -1.33
C TRP A 24 2.86 -15.91 -1.85
N GLY A 25 1.84 -15.28 -1.27
CA GLY A 25 1.41 -13.94 -1.68
C GLY A 25 2.50 -12.89 -1.47
N GLU A 26 3.21 -12.93 -0.34
CA GLU A 26 4.33 -12.03 -0.05
C GLU A 26 5.45 -12.14 -1.08
N LYS A 27 5.88 -13.37 -1.41
CA LYS A 27 6.89 -13.60 -2.43
C LYS A 27 6.42 -13.10 -3.79
N PHE A 28 5.15 -13.33 -4.13
CA PHE A 28 4.56 -12.87 -5.37
C PHE A 28 4.51 -11.33 -5.45
N PHE A 29 4.00 -10.64 -4.43
CA PHE A 29 3.93 -9.17 -4.45
C PHE A 29 5.31 -8.51 -4.34
N LEU A 30 6.34 -9.18 -3.80
CA LEU A 30 7.72 -8.70 -3.93
C LEU A 30 8.18 -8.66 -5.39
N THR A 31 7.76 -9.58 -6.27
CA THR A 31 8.14 -9.54 -7.69
C THR A 31 7.42 -8.42 -8.44
N PHE A 32 6.36 -7.85 -7.87
CA PHE A 32 5.69 -6.68 -8.43
C PHE A 32 6.54 -5.41 -8.31
N ILE A 33 7.46 -5.32 -7.34
CA ILE A 33 8.33 -4.15 -7.14
C ILE A 33 9.12 -3.79 -8.41
N PRO A 34 9.96 -4.67 -8.98
CA PRO A 34 10.68 -4.35 -10.21
C PRO A 34 9.76 -4.11 -11.41
N PHE A 35 8.64 -4.85 -11.51
CA PHE A 35 7.64 -4.63 -12.57
C PHE A 35 7.05 -3.21 -12.50
N TRP A 36 6.69 -2.76 -11.30
CA TRP A 36 6.11 -1.44 -11.06
C TRP A 36 7.07 -0.31 -11.49
N PHE A 37 8.36 -0.42 -11.15
CA PHE A 37 9.36 0.56 -11.61
C PHE A 37 9.46 0.60 -13.14
N VAL A 38 9.57 -0.57 -13.78
CA VAL A 38 9.65 -0.65 -15.24
C VAL A 38 8.40 -0.08 -15.90
N TYR A 39 7.22 -0.40 -15.37
CA TYR A 39 5.94 0.08 -15.89
C TYR A 39 5.86 1.62 -15.86
N ASN A 40 6.21 2.24 -14.72
CA ASN A 40 6.18 3.71 -14.59
C ASN A 40 7.21 4.39 -15.48
N ILE A 41 8.43 3.82 -15.62
CA ILE A 41 9.44 4.35 -16.55
C ILE A 41 8.89 4.35 -17.99
N VAL A 42 8.25 3.27 -18.43
CA VAL A 42 7.65 3.18 -19.77
C VAL A 42 6.53 4.21 -19.94
N VAL A 43 5.62 4.34 -18.97
CA VAL A 43 4.53 5.33 -19.02
C VAL A 43 5.07 6.75 -19.17
N GLN A 44 6.10 7.11 -18.39
CA GLN A 44 6.73 8.43 -18.48
C GLN A 44 7.43 8.64 -19.82
N GLN A 45 8.23 7.67 -20.30
CA GLN A 45 8.95 7.78 -21.58
C GLN A 45 8.02 7.88 -22.79
N MET A 46 6.83 7.26 -22.70
CA MET A 46 5.82 7.28 -23.76
C MET A 46 4.91 8.51 -23.68
N GLY A 47 5.06 9.37 -22.66
CA GLY A 47 4.20 10.55 -22.45
C GLY A 47 2.75 10.20 -22.15
N TRP A 48 2.48 9.01 -21.57
CA TRP A 48 1.10 8.54 -21.36
C TRP A 48 0.41 9.15 -20.13
N LEU A 49 1.06 10.08 -19.43
CA LEU A 49 0.45 10.84 -18.34
C LEU A 49 -0.55 11.89 -18.86
N ASP A 50 -0.24 12.56 -19.97
CA ASP A 50 -1.08 13.58 -20.61
C ASP A 50 -2.07 12.95 -21.59
N THR A 51 -2.97 12.13 -21.05
CA THR A 51 -3.93 11.36 -21.84
C THR A 51 -5.36 11.56 -21.35
N GLY A 52 -6.32 11.40 -22.25
CA GLY A 52 -7.74 11.54 -21.90
C GLY A 52 -8.22 10.50 -20.89
N ASN A 53 -9.41 10.72 -20.31
CA ASN A 53 -10.03 9.89 -19.28
C ASN A 53 -9.83 8.38 -19.47
N PHE A 54 -10.12 7.87 -20.66
CA PHE A 54 -10.04 6.43 -20.95
C PHE A 54 -8.63 5.89 -20.73
N TRP A 55 -7.60 6.52 -21.30
CA TRP A 55 -6.24 5.98 -21.26
C TRP A 55 -5.57 6.25 -19.92
N ASN A 56 -5.87 7.40 -19.30
CA ASN A 56 -5.45 7.72 -17.94
C ASN A 56 -5.92 6.66 -16.91
N ILE A 57 -7.18 6.20 -17.03
CA ILE A 57 -7.72 5.13 -16.18
C ILE A 57 -7.16 3.75 -16.58
N THR A 58 -7.19 3.43 -17.87
CA THR A 58 -6.88 2.08 -18.37
C THR A 58 -5.44 1.70 -18.06
N GLN A 59 -4.46 2.59 -18.24
CA GLN A 59 -3.07 2.27 -17.92
C GLN A 59 -2.89 1.92 -16.43
N ASN A 60 -3.51 2.69 -15.52
CA ASN A 60 -3.38 2.46 -14.09
C ASN A 60 -4.10 1.17 -13.66
N LEU A 61 -5.23 0.86 -14.28
CA LEU A 61 -5.91 -0.42 -14.10
C LEU A 61 -5.05 -1.59 -14.63
N LEU A 62 -4.41 -1.45 -15.79
CA LEU A 62 -3.54 -2.47 -16.38
C LEU A 62 -2.22 -2.67 -15.62
N MET A 63 -1.75 -1.68 -14.87
CA MET A 63 -0.62 -1.83 -13.96
C MET A 63 -0.98 -2.77 -12.80
N TRP A 64 -2.17 -2.60 -12.22
CA TRP A 64 -2.60 -3.32 -11.03
C TRP A 64 -3.31 -4.64 -11.33
N LEU A 65 -4.43 -4.60 -12.06
CA LEU A 65 -5.39 -5.71 -12.16
C LEU A 65 -4.77 -6.98 -12.79
N PRO A 66 -4.08 -6.93 -13.95
CA PRO A 66 -3.46 -8.10 -14.55
C PRO A 66 -2.44 -8.78 -13.63
N TYR A 67 -1.55 -7.99 -13.02
CA TYR A 67 -0.44 -8.53 -12.24
C TYR A 67 -0.84 -8.88 -10.81
N CYS A 68 -1.52 -7.97 -10.09
CA CYS A 68 -1.80 -8.15 -8.67
C CYS A 68 -3.06 -8.96 -8.38
N VAL A 69 -3.94 -9.16 -9.36
CA VAL A 69 -5.24 -9.85 -9.18
C VAL A 69 -5.38 -11.05 -10.10
N LEU A 70 -5.36 -10.85 -11.43
CA LEU A 70 -5.65 -11.92 -12.39
C LEU A 70 -4.56 -12.99 -12.41
N LEU A 71 -3.29 -12.59 -12.37
CA LEU A 71 -2.18 -13.54 -12.35
C LEU A 71 -2.18 -14.40 -11.07
N PRO A 72 -2.33 -13.86 -9.84
CA PRO A 72 -2.52 -14.66 -8.64
C PRO A 72 -3.72 -15.58 -8.70
N TRP A 73 -4.86 -15.09 -9.18
CA TRP A 73 -6.06 -15.89 -9.37
C TRP A 73 -5.78 -17.12 -10.25
N PHE A 74 -5.12 -16.91 -11.38
CA PHE A 74 -4.73 -17.99 -12.28
C PHE A 74 -3.70 -18.94 -11.64
N LEU A 75 -2.61 -18.42 -11.06
CA LEU A 75 -1.54 -19.22 -10.46
C LEU A 75 -2.02 -20.02 -9.23
N ARG A 76 -3.04 -19.53 -8.51
CA ARG A 76 -3.57 -20.15 -7.28
C ARG A 76 -4.86 -20.95 -7.51
N ARG A 77 -5.33 -21.10 -8.75
CA ARG A 77 -6.61 -21.78 -9.07
C ARG A 77 -6.74 -23.20 -8.52
N ASN A 78 -5.61 -23.91 -8.38
CA ASN A 78 -5.56 -25.29 -7.88
C ASN A 78 -4.86 -25.40 -6.50
N SER A 79 -4.87 -24.31 -5.71
CA SER A 79 -4.17 -24.27 -4.42
C SER A 79 -4.86 -25.01 -3.26
N GLY A 80 -6.07 -25.52 -3.48
CA GLY A 80 -6.91 -26.11 -2.43
C GLY A 80 -7.58 -25.08 -1.50
N ILE A 81 -7.33 -23.78 -1.71
CA ILE A 81 -7.97 -22.68 -0.96
C ILE A 81 -8.85 -21.91 -1.95
N ALA A 82 -10.12 -21.69 -1.60
CA ALA A 82 -11.01 -20.85 -2.41
C ALA A 82 -10.41 -19.45 -2.59
N TRP A 83 -10.48 -18.90 -3.81
CA TRP A 83 -9.80 -17.65 -4.17
C TRP A 83 -10.14 -16.49 -3.20
N HIS A 84 -11.42 -16.33 -2.83
CA HIS A 84 -11.87 -15.26 -1.92
C HIS A 84 -11.40 -15.43 -0.47
N ARG A 85 -10.90 -16.63 -0.11
CA ARG A 85 -10.31 -16.94 1.21
C ARG A 85 -8.78 -16.87 1.19
N SER A 86 -8.18 -16.72 0.02
CA SER A 86 -6.72 -16.65 -0.14
C SER A 86 -6.19 -15.32 0.34
N TYR A 87 -4.99 -15.33 0.93
CA TYR A 87 -4.32 -14.12 1.40
C TYR A 87 -4.18 -13.06 0.29
N TRP A 88 -3.75 -13.46 -0.92
CA TRP A 88 -3.53 -12.53 -2.03
C TRP A 88 -4.79 -11.71 -2.37
N PHE A 89 -5.97 -12.34 -2.31
CA PHE A 89 -7.23 -11.67 -2.64
C PHE A 89 -7.63 -10.73 -1.51
N LYS A 90 -7.56 -11.21 -0.26
CA LYS A 90 -7.86 -10.39 0.92
C LYS A 90 -6.93 -9.20 1.04
N PHE A 91 -5.66 -9.34 0.70
CA PHE A 91 -4.71 -8.24 0.68
C PHE A 91 -5.07 -7.19 -0.37
N ASN A 92 -5.46 -7.59 -1.59
CA ASN A 92 -5.97 -6.64 -2.59
C ASN A 92 -7.27 -5.95 -2.15
N VAL A 93 -8.20 -6.68 -1.51
CA VAL A 93 -9.43 -6.08 -0.96
C VAL A 93 -9.09 -5.06 0.13
N PHE A 94 -8.17 -5.40 1.03
CA PHE A 94 -7.69 -4.47 2.05
C PHE A 94 -7.12 -3.20 1.41
N MET A 95 -6.17 -3.36 0.48
CA MET A 95 -5.50 -2.24 -0.18
C MET A 95 -6.50 -1.37 -0.92
N PHE A 96 -7.31 -1.95 -1.79
CA PHE A 96 -8.27 -1.20 -2.59
C PHE A 96 -9.28 -0.45 -1.71
N TRP A 97 -9.84 -1.10 -0.68
CA TRP A 97 -10.82 -0.46 0.18
C TRP A 97 -10.22 0.68 1.01
N TRP A 98 -9.04 0.46 1.61
CA TRP A 98 -8.31 1.51 2.30
C TRP A 98 -8.00 2.69 1.37
N ILE A 99 -7.52 2.42 0.16
CA ILE A 99 -7.22 3.46 -0.83
C ILE A 99 -8.49 4.20 -1.25
N VAL A 100 -9.64 3.54 -1.38
CA VAL A 100 -10.90 4.25 -1.65
C VAL A 100 -11.17 5.30 -0.57
N LEU A 101 -11.03 4.94 0.70
CA LEU A 101 -11.25 5.88 1.82
C LEU A 101 -10.21 7.00 1.84
N ALA A 102 -8.92 6.66 1.77
CA ALA A 102 -7.83 7.62 1.81
C ALA A 102 -7.87 8.58 0.62
N THR A 103 -8.08 8.05 -0.59
CA THR A 103 -8.11 8.86 -1.81
C THR A 103 -9.36 9.72 -1.88
N TYR A 104 -10.52 9.20 -1.46
CA TYR A 104 -11.76 9.98 -1.51
C TYR A 104 -11.82 11.07 -0.44
N PHE A 105 -11.51 10.74 0.83
CA PHE A 105 -11.67 11.68 1.94
C PHE A 105 -10.39 12.40 2.34
N HIS A 106 -9.23 11.73 2.27
CA HIS A 106 -8.01 12.25 2.90
C HIS A 106 -7.06 12.95 1.92
N THR A 107 -7.25 12.81 0.61
CA THR A 107 -6.40 13.54 -0.37
C THR A 107 -6.49 15.05 -0.17
N GLU A 108 -7.62 15.56 0.31
CA GLU A 108 -7.78 16.97 0.68
C GLU A 108 -6.76 17.44 1.71
N TYR A 109 -6.39 16.60 2.68
CA TYR A 109 -5.30 16.91 3.60
C TYR A 109 -3.96 17.06 2.87
N PHE A 110 -3.68 16.20 1.89
CA PHE A 110 -2.46 16.32 1.09
C PHE A 110 -2.48 17.59 0.23
N PHE A 111 -3.65 17.97 -0.30
CA PHE A 111 -3.82 19.20 -1.05
C PHE A 111 -3.65 20.44 -0.17
N GLU A 112 -4.45 20.61 0.87
CA GLU A 112 -4.47 21.83 1.66
C GLU A 112 -3.28 21.97 2.60
N VAL A 113 -2.85 20.87 3.25
CA VAL A 113 -1.84 20.93 4.32
C VAL A 113 -0.45 20.61 3.80
N LEU A 114 -0.32 19.58 2.95
CA LEU A 114 0.98 19.16 2.43
C LEU A 114 1.36 19.86 1.11
N GLY A 115 0.41 20.52 0.45
CA GLY A 115 0.64 21.26 -0.79
C GLY A 115 0.78 20.37 -2.03
N MET A 116 0.21 19.17 -2.03
CA MET A 116 0.21 18.29 -3.20
C MET A 116 -0.72 18.84 -4.29
N ARG A 117 -0.39 18.63 -5.57
CA ARG A 117 -1.21 19.09 -6.70
C ARG A 117 -1.24 18.04 -7.81
N TYR A 118 -2.39 17.93 -8.48
CA TYR A 118 -2.61 17.05 -9.63
C TYR A 118 -3.02 17.82 -10.87
N ARG A 119 -2.25 17.65 -11.95
CA ARG A 119 -2.50 18.25 -13.26
C ARG A 119 -2.47 17.18 -14.33
N PHE A 120 -3.65 16.81 -14.82
CA PHE A 120 -3.83 15.92 -15.96
C PHE A 120 -4.67 16.65 -17.01
N PRO A 121 -4.04 17.36 -17.97
CA PRO A 121 -4.70 18.39 -18.78
C PRO A 121 -5.89 17.87 -19.60
N GLU A 122 -5.83 16.60 -20.02
CA GLU A 122 -6.85 15.96 -20.86
C GLU A 122 -7.89 15.16 -20.05
N VAL A 123 -7.78 15.15 -18.72
CA VAL A 123 -8.70 14.45 -17.83
C VAL A 123 -9.82 15.40 -17.39
N THR A 124 -11.05 14.94 -17.52
CA THR A 124 -12.27 15.67 -17.15
C THR A 124 -13.17 14.90 -16.18
N LEU A 125 -12.82 13.64 -15.89
CA LEU A 125 -13.53 12.81 -14.92
C LEU A 125 -12.79 12.80 -13.59
N TYR A 126 -13.50 13.14 -12.52
CA TYR A 126 -12.98 13.20 -11.15
C TYR A 126 -13.83 12.39 -10.20
N LEU A 127 -13.19 11.87 -9.15
CA LEU A 127 -13.83 11.16 -8.04
C LEU A 127 -13.10 11.55 -6.75
N ASP A 128 -13.69 12.47 -6.02
CA ASP A 128 -13.20 13.04 -4.77
C ASP A 128 -14.38 13.44 -3.88
N SER A 129 -14.09 13.76 -2.62
CA SER A 129 -15.11 14.08 -1.62
C SER A 129 -15.83 15.38 -1.96
N ALA A 130 -17.16 15.32 -2.09
CA ALA A 130 -18.01 16.50 -2.12
C ALA A 130 -18.22 17.13 -0.72
N LEU A 131 -17.68 16.51 0.34
CA LEU A 131 -17.93 16.86 1.75
C LEU A 131 -16.70 17.48 2.45
N VAL A 132 -15.52 17.32 1.86
CA VAL A 132 -14.24 17.73 2.44
C VAL A 132 -13.47 18.44 1.34
N GLY A 133 -12.81 19.54 1.67
CA GLY A 133 -12.08 20.36 0.69
C GLY A 133 -12.87 21.58 0.22
N PRO A 134 -12.30 22.36 -0.71
CA PRO A 134 -12.93 23.55 -1.26
C PRO A 134 -14.08 23.20 -2.23
N ASP A 135 -14.83 24.21 -2.68
CA ASP A 135 -15.83 24.00 -3.71
C ASP A 135 -15.22 23.52 -5.03
N GLU A 136 -16.02 22.86 -5.87
CA GLU A 136 -15.59 22.23 -7.13
C GLU A 136 -14.81 23.17 -8.08
N ALA A 137 -15.21 24.44 -8.18
CA ALA A 137 -14.56 25.39 -9.08
C ALA A 137 -13.19 25.80 -8.54
N THR A 138 -13.10 26.06 -7.23
CA THR A 138 -11.84 26.34 -6.54
C THR A 138 -10.91 25.14 -6.60
N ALA A 139 -11.40 23.93 -6.31
CA ALA A 139 -10.63 22.69 -6.36
C ALA A 139 -10.04 22.45 -7.76
N LEU A 140 -10.85 22.63 -8.81
CA LEU A 140 -10.40 22.48 -10.20
C LEU A 140 -9.34 23.52 -10.57
N GLY A 141 -9.56 24.79 -10.23
CA GLY A 141 -8.63 25.89 -10.51
C GLY A 141 -7.29 25.76 -9.77
N ALA A 142 -7.30 25.12 -8.60
CA ALA A 142 -6.12 24.92 -7.75
C ALA A 142 -5.45 23.54 -7.93
N HIS A 143 -5.84 22.74 -8.93
CA HIS A 143 -5.27 21.40 -9.15
C HIS A 143 -5.46 20.43 -7.96
N MET A 144 -6.59 20.58 -7.27
CA MET A 144 -7.01 19.79 -6.10
C MET A 144 -8.17 18.84 -6.46
N LYS A 145 -8.12 18.24 -7.64
CA LYS A 145 -9.12 17.25 -8.09
C LYS A 145 -8.46 15.90 -8.29
N VAL A 146 -9.19 14.82 -8.00
CA VAL A 146 -8.64 13.46 -8.03
C VAL A 146 -9.23 12.65 -9.20
N PRO A 147 -8.42 12.30 -10.22
CA PRO A 147 -8.85 11.38 -11.25
C PRO A 147 -9.09 9.96 -10.70
N PRO A 148 -10.06 9.20 -11.24
CA PRO A 148 -10.26 7.79 -10.86
C PRO A 148 -9.02 6.90 -11.05
N SER A 149 -8.10 7.28 -11.93
CA SER A 149 -6.84 6.56 -12.13
C SER A 149 -5.96 6.52 -10.89
N MET A 150 -6.03 7.54 -10.02
CA MET A 150 -5.24 7.62 -8.79
C MET A 150 -5.61 6.50 -7.80
N TYR A 151 -6.86 6.05 -7.78
CA TYR A 151 -7.30 4.91 -6.97
C TYR A 151 -6.58 3.62 -7.38
N PHE A 152 -6.45 3.37 -8.68
CA PHE A 152 -5.76 2.18 -9.19
C PHE A 152 -4.25 2.29 -9.04
N ASN A 153 -3.69 3.46 -9.31
CA ASN A 153 -2.26 3.73 -9.15
C ASN A 153 -1.83 3.51 -7.69
N ALA A 154 -2.52 4.18 -6.76
CA ALA A 154 -2.25 4.06 -5.34
C ALA A 154 -2.46 2.62 -4.85
N THR A 155 -3.48 1.90 -5.31
CA THR A 155 -3.64 0.48 -4.94
C THR A 155 -2.40 -0.35 -5.29
N ALA A 156 -1.87 -0.24 -6.51
CA ALA A 156 -0.65 -0.94 -6.92
C ALA A 156 0.57 -0.49 -6.11
N PHE A 157 0.70 0.80 -5.88
CA PHE A 157 1.81 1.39 -5.14
C PHE A 157 1.87 0.95 -3.68
N PHE A 158 0.74 1.02 -2.98
CA PHE A 158 0.68 0.64 -1.57
C PHE A 158 0.83 -0.87 -1.35
N ILE A 159 0.55 -1.71 -2.36
CA ILE A 159 0.91 -3.14 -2.33
C ILE A 159 2.43 -3.32 -2.15
N VAL A 160 3.26 -2.53 -2.84
CA VAL A 160 4.74 -2.58 -2.72
C VAL A 160 5.18 -2.26 -1.28
N TYR A 161 4.61 -1.21 -0.71
CA TYR A 161 5.00 -0.67 0.60
C TYR A 161 4.63 -1.61 1.72
N HIS A 162 3.37 -2.05 1.71
CA HIS A 162 2.87 -2.93 2.73
C HIS A 162 3.53 -4.30 2.69
N THR A 163 3.79 -4.85 1.50
CA THR A 163 4.46 -6.16 1.37
C THR A 163 5.86 -6.11 1.97
N SER A 164 6.66 -5.13 1.55
CA SER A 164 8.04 -4.99 2.04
C SER A 164 8.09 -4.59 3.52
N ALA A 165 7.22 -3.69 3.98
CA ALA A 165 7.11 -3.30 5.38
C ALA A 165 6.80 -4.49 6.29
N VAL A 166 5.81 -5.31 5.93
CA VAL A 166 5.42 -6.49 6.71
C VAL A 166 6.57 -7.50 6.82
N ILE A 167 7.32 -7.72 5.74
CA ILE A 167 8.49 -8.61 5.72
C ILE A 167 9.61 -8.07 6.63
N LEU A 168 9.93 -6.77 6.54
CA LEU A 168 10.95 -6.11 7.38
C LEU A 168 10.58 -6.17 8.86
N MET A 169 9.34 -5.76 9.19
CA MET A 169 8.82 -5.80 10.55
C MET A 169 8.82 -7.22 11.13
N ARG A 170 8.42 -8.21 10.33
CA ARG A 170 8.42 -9.63 10.77
C ARG A 170 9.82 -10.11 11.10
N ARG A 171 10.80 -9.83 10.23
CA ARG A 171 12.18 -10.26 10.45
C ARG A 171 12.67 -9.81 11.82
N ILE A 172 12.41 -8.55 12.19
CA ILE A 172 12.88 -7.99 13.45
C ILE A 172 12.03 -8.47 14.62
N ARG A 173 10.69 -8.47 14.50
CA ARG A 173 9.78 -8.98 15.54
C ARG A 173 10.15 -10.41 15.96
N THR A 174 10.46 -11.25 14.98
CA THR A 174 10.75 -12.68 15.22
C THR A 174 12.14 -12.92 15.81
N MET A 175 13.06 -11.94 15.78
CA MET A 175 14.33 -11.98 16.53
C MET A 175 14.14 -11.65 18.02
N THR A 176 13.05 -10.96 18.36
CA THR A 176 12.77 -10.49 19.74
C THR A 176 11.81 -11.39 20.53
N LEU A 177 11.46 -12.58 20.03
CA LEU A 177 10.43 -13.43 20.65
C LEU A 177 10.81 -13.91 22.06
N ALA A 178 12.11 -14.13 22.30
CA ALA A 178 12.65 -14.57 23.58
C ALA A 178 12.91 -13.41 24.57
N TRP A 179 12.69 -12.16 24.16
CA TRP A 179 12.91 -11.00 25.02
C TRP A 179 11.81 -10.86 26.07
N ALA A 180 12.11 -10.13 27.15
CA ALA A 180 11.12 -9.78 28.16
C ALA A 180 9.93 -9.01 27.53
N PRO A 181 8.69 -9.14 28.05
CA PRO A 181 7.50 -8.57 27.43
C PRO A 181 7.58 -7.07 27.14
N LEU A 182 8.13 -6.28 28.06
CA LEU A 182 8.32 -4.84 27.88
C LEU A 182 9.30 -4.54 26.74
N ALA A 183 10.48 -5.18 26.76
CA ALA A 183 11.49 -5.01 25.71
C ALA A 183 10.96 -5.42 24.32
N ARG A 184 10.19 -6.50 24.25
CA ARG A 184 9.53 -6.95 23.02
C ARG A 184 8.47 -5.95 22.53
N GLY A 185 7.68 -5.37 23.44
CA GLY A 185 6.70 -4.34 23.14
C GLY A 185 7.35 -3.06 22.61
N LEU A 186 8.41 -2.58 23.27
CA LEU A 186 9.18 -1.42 22.84
C LEU A 186 9.86 -1.66 21.48
N ALA A 187 10.49 -2.83 21.30
CA ALA A 187 11.08 -3.19 20.02
C ALA A 187 10.05 -3.20 18.88
N TRP A 188 8.84 -3.71 19.15
CA TRP A 188 7.74 -3.67 18.19
C TRP A 188 7.32 -2.23 17.85
N ALA A 189 7.14 -1.37 18.85
CA ALA A 189 6.78 0.03 18.62
C ALA A 189 7.86 0.77 17.80
N VAL A 190 9.14 0.57 18.14
CA VAL A 190 10.27 1.16 17.43
C VAL A 190 10.31 0.69 15.98
N ILE A 191 10.15 -0.62 15.71
CA ILE A 191 10.23 -1.09 14.32
C ILE A 191 9.04 -0.65 13.48
N VAL A 192 7.83 -0.61 14.05
CA VAL A 192 6.66 -0.05 13.35
C VAL A 192 6.91 1.41 13.02
N GLY A 193 7.32 2.22 14.00
CA GLY A 193 7.63 3.64 13.77
C GLY A 193 8.72 3.86 12.72
N ALA A 194 9.82 3.11 12.80
CA ALA A 194 10.94 3.23 11.86
C ALA A 194 10.55 2.83 10.42
N VAL A 195 9.83 1.71 10.24
CA VAL A 195 9.39 1.26 8.91
C VAL A 195 8.32 2.18 8.34
N SER A 196 7.41 2.68 9.17
CA SER A 196 6.40 3.66 8.76
C SER A 196 7.02 4.98 8.33
N LEU A 197 7.98 5.52 9.07
CA LEU A 197 8.72 6.72 8.67
C LEU A 197 9.55 6.50 7.41
N PHE A 198 10.20 5.34 7.30
CA PHE A 198 10.94 4.98 6.10
C PHE A 198 10.04 5.02 4.85
N TRP A 199 8.84 4.44 4.90
CA TRP A 199 7.93 4.47 3.76
C TRP A 199 7.21 5.81 3.59
N GLY A 200 6.87 6.53 4.66
CA GLY A 200 6.29 7.88 4.59
C GLY A 200 7.23 8.92 3.99
N TRP A 201 8.53 8.78 4.25
CA TRP A 201 9.54 9.59 3.58
C TRP A 201 9.94 9.03 2.22
N GLY A 202 10.15 7.72 2.16
CA GLY A 202 10.67 7.01 1.00
C GLY A 202 9.74 7.10 -0.19
N GLU A 203 8.42 7.00 0.01
CA GLU A 203 7.42 7.23 -1.03
C GLU A 203 7.68 8.53 -1.80
N THR A 204 7.75 9.62 -1.04
CA THR A 204 7.88 10.96 -1.61
C THR A 204 9.27 11.14 -2.20
N ALA A 205 10.31 10.68 -1.52
CA ALA A 205 11.68 10.79 -2.01
C ALA A 205 11.92 9.96 -3.28
N PHE A 206 11.44 8.71 -3.34
CA PHE A 206 11.61 7.84 -4.51
C PHE A 206 10.87 8.39 -5.72
N TYR A 207 9.66 8.92 -5.54
CA TYR A 207 8.84 9.41 -6.65
C TYR A 207 9.25 10.81 -7.14
N PHE A 208 9.53 11.74 -6.23
CA PHE A 208 9.76 13.14 -6.60
C PHE A 208 11.24 13.52 -6.66
N LYS A 209 12.12 12.87 -5.89
CA LYS A 209 13.52 13.29 -5.77
C LYS A 209 14.50 12.37 -6.49
N LEU A 210 14.23 11.06 -6.50
CA LEU A 210 15.19 10.05 -6.96
C LEU A 210 14.84 9.46 -8.34
N ALA A 211 13.59 9.57 -8.77
CA ALA A 211 13.19 9.29 -10.14
C ALA A 211 13.31 10.55 -11.02
N PRO A 212 13.59 10.41 -12.33
CA PRO A 212 13.36 11.50 -13.28
C PRO A 212 11.89 11.92 -13.20
N ASN A 213 11.63 13.11 -12.69
CA ASN A 213 10.28 13.66 -12.56
C ASN A 213 10.33 15.12 -13.00
N ASP A 214 9.51 15.48 -13.97
CA ASP A 214 9.43 16.84 -14.50
C ASP A 214 8.42 17.71 -13.73
N PHE A 215 7.78 17.15 -12.70
CA PHE A 215 6.80 17.80 -11.85
C PHE A 215 5.62 18.40 -12.63
N SER A 216 5.34 17.88 -13.83
CA SER A 216 4.32 18.44 -14.72
C SER A 216 2.91 17.98 -14.36
N ASN A 217 2.78 16.74 -13.86
CA ASN A 217 1.50 16.12 -13.55
C ASN A 217 1.21 16.02 -12.05
N VAL A 218 2.23 15.74 -11.25
CA VAL A 218 2.10 15.65 -9.80
C VAL A 218 3.28 16.36 -9.17
N TRP A 219 3.01 17.23 -8.20
CA TRP A 219 4.06 17.91 -7.44
C TRP A 219 3.59 18.28 -6.04
N TYR A 220 4.56 18.62 -5.19
CA TYR A 220 4.35 19.34 -3.95
C TYR A 220 4.80 20.79 -4.14
N GLU A 221 4.00 21.76 -3.69
CA GLU A 221 4.36 23.18 -3.73
C GLU A 221 5.66 23.47 -2.96
N ASP A 222 5.88 22.76 -1.85
CA ASP A 222 7.11 22.80 -1.05
C ASP A 222 7.57 21.37 -0.74
N LEU A 223 8.32 20.78 -1.67
CA LEU A 223 8.81 19.40 -1.56
C LEU A 223 9.76 19.22 -0.36
N ASP A 224 10.59 20.22 -0.05
CA ASP A 224 11.53 20.13 1.07
C ASP A 224 10.79 20.11 2.40
N ARG A 225 9.73 20.92 2.55
CA ARG A 225 8.86 20.88 3.73
C ARG A 225 8.05 19.59 3.82
N MET A 226 7.56 19.07 2.69
CA MET A 226 6.89 17.76 2.66
C MET A 226 7.84 16.66 3.17
N LEU A 227 9.08 16.61 2.68
CA LEU A 227 10.07 15.62 3.13
C LEU A 227 10.51 15.83 4.59
N ALA A 228 10.63 17.08 5.04
CA ALA A 228 11.10 17.40 6.39
C ALA A 228 10.03 17.21 7.47
N TYR A 229 8.76 17.47 7.16
CA TYR A 229 7.67 17.45 8.15
C TYR A 229 6.46 16.65 7.69
N GLY A 230 6.06 16.80 6.43
CA GLY A 230 4.89 16.09 5.87
C GLY A 230 5.00 14.57 5.97
N SER A 231 6.19 14.01 5.78
CA SER A 231 6.46 12.57 5.91
C SER A 231 6.13 12.00 7.29
N TYR A 232 6.20 12.79 8.37
CA TYR A 232 5.81 12.34 9.71
C TYR A 232 4.30 12.14 9.81
N PHE A 233 3.53 13.09 9.26
CA PHE A 233 2.07 12.99 9.23
C PHE A 233 1.62 11.88 8.30
N TYR A 234 2.26 11.77 7.14
CA TYR A 234 1.97 10.69 6.21
C TYR A 234 2.24 9.30 6.80
N ALA A 235 3.32 9.18 7.59
CA ALA A 235 3.67 7.94 8.29
C ALA A 235 2.62 7.48 9.32
N LEU A 236 1.71 8.36 9.79
CA LEU A 236 0.64 7.98 10.71
C LEU A 236 -0.27 6.90 10.13
N TYR A 237 -0.58 6.96 8.83
CA TYR A 237 -1.34 5.89 8.16
C TYR A 237 -0.61 4.55 8.27
N PHE A 238 0.69 4.54 8.03
CA PHE A 238 1.50 3.33 8.05
C PHE A 238 1.66 2.76 9.45
N ILE A 239 1.73 3.60 10.49
CA ILE A 239 1.79 3.16 11.89
C ILE A 239 0.59 2.26 12.24
N VAL A 240 -0.57 2.48 11.63
CA VAL A 240 -1.76 1.65 11.84
C VAL A 240 -1.89 0.57 10.76
N ALA A 241 -1.72 0.92 9.48
CA ALA A 241 -1.92 0.00 8.37
C ALA A 241 -0.92 -1.17 8.39
N PHE A 242 0.37 -0.92 8.63
CA PHE A 242 1.39 -1.96 8.58
C PHE A 242 1.16 -3.05 9.65
N PRO A 243 0.90 -2.74 10.94
CA PRO A 243 0.54 -3.75 11.93
C PRO A 243 -0.73 -4.53 11.61
N ILE A 244 -1.74 -3.87 11.01
CA ILE A 244 -2.99 -4.54 10.62
C ILE A 244 -2.73 -5.57 9.51
N VAL A 245 -2.04 -5.17 8.44
CA VAL A 245 -1.67 -6.08 7.35
C VAL A 245 -0.69 -7.16 7.82
N TYR A 246 0.20 -6.83 8.75
CA TYR A 246 1.06 -7.83 9.40
C TYR A 246 0.22 -8.94 10.04
N ARG A 247 -0.93 -8.63 10.67
CA ARG A 247 -1.81 -9.62 11.31
C ARG A 247 -2.67 -10.42 10.33
N LEU A 248 -2.98 -9.87 9.15
CA LEU A 248 -3.80 -10.53 8.12
C LEU A 248 -3.23 -11.92 7.79
N ASP A 249 -3.93 -12.97 8.20
CA ASP A 249 -3.58 -14.39 8.03
C ASP A 249 -2.12 -14.77 8.41
N GLU A 250 -1.54 -14.12 9.42
CA GLU A 250 -0.13 -14.33 9.76
C GLU A 250 0.20 -15.73 10.30
N ALA A 251 -0.66 -16.26 11.17
CA ALA A 251 -0.47 -17.54 11.80
C ALA A 251 -1.10 -18.66 10.97
N ALA A 252 -0.34 -19.71 10.67
CA ALA A 252 -0.79 -20.82 9.82
C ALA A 252 -2.02 -21.56 10.39
N GLU A 253 -2.03 -21.74 11.71
CA GLU A 253 -3.14 -22.35 12.48
C GLU A 253 -4.01 -21.29 13.16
N GLY A 254 -3.79 -20.02 12.85
CA GLY A 254 -4.57 -18.92 13.40
C GLY A 254 -5.89 -18.71 12.67
N GLU A 255 -6.58 -17.65 13.09
CA GLU A 255 -7.79 -17.22 12.44
C GLU A 255 -7.52 -16.80 10.98
N ARG A 256 -8.29 -17.37 10.05
CA ARG A 256 -8.38 -16.86 8.69
C ARG A 256 -9.39 -15.74 8.64
N TRP A 257 -8.95 -14.54 8.31
CA TRP A 257 -9.84 -13.38 8.28
C TRP A 257 -10.93 -13.56 7.22
N SER A 258 -12.16 -13.18 7.57
CA SER A 258 -13.27 -13.04 6.63
C SER A 258 -13.12 -11.74 5.82
N LEU A 259 -13.79 -11.64 4.67
CA LEU A 259 -13.80 -10.39 3.89
C LEU A 259 -14.41 -9.22 4.69
N GLY A 260 -15.44 -9.47 5.48
CA GLY A 260 -16.02 -8.45 6.36
C GLY A 260 -15.00 -7.92 7.37
N ARG A 261 -14.21 -8.81 7.99
CA ARG A 261 -13.12 -8.37 8.89
C ARG A 261 -12.06 -7.55 8.16
N VAL A 262 -11.67 -7.97 6.95
CA VAL A 262 -10.70 -7.24 6.13
C VAL A 262 -11.19 -5.81 5.85
N ILE A 263 -12.45 -5.65 5.47
CA ILE A 263 -13.06 -4.33 5.20
C ILE A 263 -13.11 -3.48 6.47
N ILE A 264 -13.53 -4.05 7.60
CA ILE A 264 -13.59 -3.33 8.89
C ILE A 264 -12.19 -2.85 9.30
N GLU A 265 -11.19 -3.73 9.27
CA GLU A 265 -9.83 -3.38 9.70
C GLU A 265 -9.19 -2.37 8.74
N ALA A 266 -9.48 -2.42 7.43
CA ALA A 266 -9.08 -1.40 6.47
C ALA A 266 -9.79 -0.05 6.73
N SER A 267 -11.09 -0.07 7.08
CA SER A 267 -11.81 1.13 7.49
C SER A 267 -11.27 1.75 8.78
N CYS A 268 -10.71 0.97 9.71
CA CYS A 268 -10.05 1.52 10.89
C CYS A 268 -8.78 2.31 10.54
N VAL A 269 -8.04 1.92 9.50
CA VAL A 269 -6.98 2.76 8.93
C VAL A 269 -7.60 4.04 8.35
N GLY A 270 -8.75 3.88 7.69
CA GLY A 270 -9.68 4.89 7.18
C GLY A 270 -10.05 6.05 8.10
N MET A 271 -9.90 5.88 9.42
CA MET A 271 -10.40 6.85 10.42
C MET A 271 -9.32 7.79 10.98
N LEU A 272 -8.06 7.60 10.59
CA LEU A 272 -6.94 8.47 10.97
C LEU A 272 -6.95 9.77 10.15
#